data_AF-A0AA51UKN4-F1
#
_entry.id   AF-A0AA51UKN4-F1
#
_cell.length_a   1.000
_cell.length_b   1.000
_cell.length_c   1.000
_cell.angle_alpha   90.00
_cell.angle_beta   90.00
_cell.angle_gamma   90.00
#
_symmetry.space_group_name_H-M   'P 1'
#
loop_
_entity.id
_entity.type
_entity.pdbx_description
1 polymer ?
#
loop_
_entity_poly.entity_id
_entity_poly.type
_entity_poly.pdbx_seq_one_letter_code
_entity_poly.pdbx_strand_id
1 'polypeptide(L)'
;MLIIAVWLMLPAYIPSPLAAVFGGGKPIDGGRTMSDGRRILGDGKTYRGLLAGLFFGMVVGLLQMYYLSKRTTLFSVELPSFAGNGMSASAIIVIFALAFGSLFGDMFMSFFKRRLGLKRGAPLPVVDQLDFVFGAWLLTYIASPAWFTANFTIPIIIVLLVLTPVLHLGTNIIGYFIGVKNEPW
;
A
#
# COMPACT_ATOMS: atom_id res chain seq x y z
N MET A 1 -1.69 -19.54 5.56
CA MET A 1 -0.85 -18.39 5.97
C MET A 1 -0.57 -17.43 4.81
N LEU A 2 0.09 -17.87 3.73
CA LEU A 2 0.37 -16.99 2.59
C LEU A 2 -0.90 -16.36 1.97
N ILE A 3 -1.93 -17.18 1.71
CA ILE A 3 -3.21 -16.72 1.14
C ILE A 3 -3.85 -15.64 2.03
N ILE A 4 -3.84 -15.85 3.35
CA ILE A 4 -4.40 -14.91 4.34
C ILE A 4 -3.62 -13.60 4.35
N ALA A 5 -2.29 -13.68 4.37
CA ALA A 5 -1.42 -12.51 4.36
C ALA A 5 -1.64 -11.65 3.11
N VAL A 6 -1.64 -12.28 1.93
CA VAL A 6 -1.93 -11.60 0.66
C VAL A 6 -3.33 -11.00 0.69
N TRP A 7 -4.33 -11.76 1.11
CA TRP A 7 -5.72 -11.32 1.20
C TRP A 7 -5.88 -10.06 2.06
N LEU A 8 -5.31 -10.04 3.26
CA LEU A 8 -5.39 -8.90 4.18
C LEU A 8 -4.75 -7.64 3.59
N MET A 9 -3.67 -7.78 2.81
CA MET A 9 -2.90 -6.66 2.26
C MET A 9 -3.31 -6.23 0.86
N LEU A 10 -4.20 -6.95 0.18
CA LEU A 10 -4.66 -6.58 -1.18
C LEU A 10 -5.15 -5.12 -1.30
N PRO A 11 -5.97 -4.57 -0.38
CA PRO A 11 -6.37 -3.17 -0.44
C PRO A 11 -5.21 -2.17 -0.27
N ALA A 12 -4.08 -2.60 0.29
CA ALA A 12 -2.86 -1.81 0.49
C ALA A 12 -1.80 -2.05 -0.60
N TYR A 13 -1.80 -3.19 -1.29
CA TYR A 13 -0.86 -3.49 -2.38
C TYR A 13 -1.21 -2.80 -3.70
N ILE A 14 -2.50 -2.54 -3.93
CA ILE A 14 -3.01 -1.97 -5.19
C ILE A 14 -2.88 -0.44 -5.30
N PRO A 15 -3.06 0.36 -4.23
CA PRO A 15 -3.06 1.82 -4.35
C PRO A 15 -1.77 2.42 -4.91
N SER A 16 -0.59 2.04 -4.40
CA SER A 16 0.68 2.68 -4.80
C SER A 16 1.02 2.47 -6.28
N PRO A 17 0.94 1.24 -6.85
CA PRO A 17 1.11 1.04 -8.29
C PRO A 17 0.10 1.83 -9.13
N LEU A 18 -1.17 1.85 -8.74
CA LEU A 18 -2.20 2.55 -9.51
C LEU A 18 -2.12 4.08 -9.37
N ALA A 19 -1.64 4.58 -8.24
CA ALA A 19 -1.29 5.98 -8.07
C ALA A 19 -0.14 6.39 -9.00
N ALA A 20 0.80 5.50 -9.29
CA ALA A 20 1.88 5.74 -10.25
C ALA A 20 1.37 5.71 -11.70
N VAL A 21 0.51 4.75 -12.06
CA VAL A 21 -0.05 4.59 -13.42
C VAL A 21 -1.03 5.73 -13.78
N PHE A 22 -1.98 6.02 -12.89
CA PHE A 22 -3.02 7.02 -13.11
C PHE A 22 -2.67 8.40 -12.51
N GLY A 23 -1.43 8.54 -12.04
CA GLY A 23 -0.91 9.75 -11.44
C GLY A 23 -0.59 10.86 -12.44
N GLY A 24 0.38 11.70 -12.06
CA GLY A 24 0.77 12.88 -12.84
C GLY A 24 -0.11 14.11 -12.59
N GLY A 25 0.12 15.16 -13.37
CA GLY A 25 -0.47 16.48 -13.15
C GLY A 25 0.14 17.21 -11.95
N LYS A 26 -0.69 17.96 -11.22
CA LYS A 26 -0.24 18.84 -10.13
C LYS A 26 0.30 18.03 -8.93
N PRO A 27 1.56 18.25 -8.51
CA PRO A 27 2.11 17.67 -7.29
C PRO A 27 1.35 18.13 -6.04
N ILE A 28 1.26 17.27 -5.04
CA ILE A 28 0.60 17.55 -3.75
C ILE A 28 1.32 18.70 -3.02
N ASP A 29 2.65 18.74 -3.09
CA ASP A 29 3.42 19.83 -2.48
C ASP A 29 3.32 21.15 -3.27
N GLY A 30 2.77 21.12 -4.49
CA GLY A 30 2.65 22.30 -5.36
C GLY A 30 4.00 22.92 -5.75
N GLY A 31 5.09 22.15 -5.73
CA GLY A 31 6.44 22.67 -6.00
C GLY A 31 7.14 23.27 -4.79
N ARG A 32 6.49 23.30 -3.61
CA ARG A 32 7.04 23.91 -2.40
C ARG A 32 8.29 23.21 -1.90
N THR A 33 9.19 24.00 -1.33
CA THR A 33 10.41 23.58 -0.65
C THR A 33 10.34 23.87 0.85
N MET A 34 11.09 23.12 1.65
CA MET A 34 11.28 23.39 3.08
C MET A 34 12.47 24.35 3.31
N SER A 35 12.70 24.71 4.57
CA SER A 35 13.85 25.53 5.01
C SER A 35 15.21 24.96 4.62
N ASP A 36 15.29 23.67 4.33
CA ASP A 36 16.49 22.98 3.82
C ASP A 36 16.71 23.20 2.30
N GLY A 37 15.85 23.96 1.62
CA GLY A 37 15.90 24.22 0.18
C GLY A 37 15.41 23.04 -0.68
N ARG A 38 14.98 21.93 -0.07
CA ARG A 38 14.57 20.71 -0.78
C ARG A 38 13.06 20.63 -0.87
N ARG A 39 12.56 19.94 -1.91
CA ARG A 39 11.11 19.69 -2.09
C ARG A 39 10.50 19.01 -0.86
N ILE A 40 9.22 19.26 -0.58
CA ILE A 40 8.53 18.60 0.54
C ILE A 40 8.35 17.11 0.24
N LEU A 41 7.77 16.77 -0.91
CA LEU A 41 7.54 15.39 -1.35
C LEU A 41 8.26 15.10 -2.67
N GLY A 42 8.15 16.03 -3.63
CA GLY A 42 8.59 15.89 -5.01
C GLY A 42 7.45 15.57 -5.97
N ASP A 43 7.74 15.69 -7.27
CA ASP A 43 6.73 15.65 -8.35
C ASP A 43 6.03 14.29 -8.55
N GLY A 44 6.47 13.24 -7.84
CA GLY A 44 5.88 11.90 -7.94
C GLY A 44 4.60 11.72 -7.13
N LYS A 45 4.30 12.62 -6.19
CA LYS A 45 3.11 12.52 -5.33
C LYS A 45 2.10 13.54 -5.81
N THR A 46 1.08 13.10 -6.54
CA THR A 46 0.07 13.97 -7.15
C THR A 46 -1.33 13.70 -6.61
N TYR A 47 -2.19 14.71 -6.65
CA TYR A 47 -3.59 14.55 -6.20
C TYR A 47 -4.34 13.50 -7.02
N ARG A 48 -4.10 13.45 -8.34
CA ARG A 48 -4.69 12.44 -9.22
C ARG A 48 -4.26 11.03 -8.82
N GLY A 49 -2.97 10.84 -8.55
CA GLY A 49 -2.45 9.55 -8.09
C GLY A 49 -3.05 9.13 -6.76
N LEU A 50 -3.12 10.04 -5.79
CA LEU A 50 -3.73 9.76 -4.48
C LEU A 50 -5.20 9.34 -4.60
N LEU A 51 -6.01 10.10 -5.36
CA LEU A 51 -7.42 9.79 -5.55
C LEU A 51 -7.64 8.47 -6.32
N ALA A 52 -6.86 8.23 -7.39
CA ALA A 52 -6.95 6.99 -8.14
C ALA A 52 -6.52 5.78 -7.30
N GLY A 53 -5.38 5.86 -6.63
CA GLY A 53 -4.89 4.79 -5.76
C GLY A 53 -5.89 4.44 -4.66
N LEU A 54 -6.45 5.47 -4.00
CA LEU A 54 -7.47 5.26 -2.96
C LEU A 54 -8.74 4.64 -3.54
N PHE A 55 -9.22 5.15 -4.67
CA PHE A 55 -10.41 4.61 -5.35
C PHE A 55 -10.25 3.11 -5.65
N PHE A 56 -9.15 2.71 -6.28
CA PHE A 56 -8.93 1.31 -6.61
C PHE A 56 -8.69 0.43 -5.38
N GLY A 57 -7.99 0.93 -4.35
CA GLY A 57 -7.84 0.22 -3.07
C GLY A 57 -9.20 -0.04 -2.41
N MET A 58 -10.08 0.95 -2.41
CA MET A 58 -11.46 0.81 -1.93
C MET A 58 -12.25 -0.19 -2.76
N VAL A 59 -12.20 -0.11 -4.10
CA VAL A 59 -12.87 -1.07 -4.99
C VAL A 59 -12.41 -2.50 -4.71
N VAL A 60 -11.10 -2.73 -4.55
CA VAL A 60 -10.56 -4.06 -4.23
C VAL A 60 -11.09 -4.57 -2.89
N GLY A 61 -11.05 -3.76 -1.83
CA GLY A 61 -11.60 -4.17 -0.54
C GLY A 61 -13.11 -4.45 -0.59
N LEU A 62 -13.87 -3.64 -1.32
CA LEU A 62 -15.31 -3.86 -1.53
C LEU A 62 -15.58 -5.16 -2.30
N LEU A 63 -14.79 -5.48 -3.32
CA LEU A 63 -14.87 -6.75 -4.04
C LEU A 63 -14.52 -7.93 -3.13
N GLN A 64 -13.53 -7.79 -2.25
CA GLN A 64 -13.19 -8.81 -1.27
C GLN A 64 -14.33 -9.04 -0.27
N MET A 65 -14.98 -7.98 0.20
CA MET A 65 -16.17 -8.10 1.06
C MET A 65 -17.35 -8.73 0.33
N TYR A 66 -17.58 -8.36 -0.93
CA TYR A 66 -18.60 -8.99 -1.76
C TYR A 66 -18.34 -10.49 -1.93
N TYR A 67 -17.09 -10.89 -2.19
CA TYR A 67 -16.69 -12.29 -2.24
C TYR A 67 -16.99 -13.00 -0.92
N LEU A 68 -16.61 -12.41 0.22
CA LEU A 68 -16.88 -12.95 1.57
C LEU A 68 -18.37 -13.10 1.88
N SER A 69 -19.24 -12.28 1.27
CA SER A 69 -20.70 -12.41 1.41
C SER A 69 -21.26 -13.68 0.74
N LYS A 70 -20.52 -14.28 -0.19
CA LYS A 70 -20.90 -15.49 -0.93
C LYS A 70 -20.09 -16.72 -0.52
N ARG A 71 -18.81 -16.54 -0.22
CA ARG A 71 -17.85 -17.60 0.09
C ARG A 71 -16.87 -17.11 1.14
N THR A 72 -16.73 -17.87 2.22
CA THR A 72 -15.76 -17.58 3.29
C THR A 72 -14.40 -18.23 3.06
N THR A 73 -14.28 -19.11 2.06
CA THR A 73 -13.04 -19.86 1.79
C THR A 73 -12.48 -19.59 0.40
N LEU A 74 -11.17 -19.72 0.28
CA LEU A 74 -10.42 -19.73 -0.98
C LEU A 74 -9.36 -20.82 -0.90
N PHE A 75 -9.36 -21.75 -1.86
CA PHE A 75 -8.50 -22.96 -1.83
C PHE A 75 -8.58 -23.72 -0.49
N SER A 76 -9.80 -23.89 0.04
CA SER A 76 -10.07 -24.52 1.34
C SER A 76 -9.47 -23.80 2.56
N VAL A 77 -8.99 -22.56 2.41
CA VAL A 77 -8.53 -21.71 3.50
C VAL A 77 -9.60 -20.68 3.85
N GLU A 78 -9.96 -20.58 5.12
CA GLU A 78 -10.86 -19.54 5.63
C GLU A 78 -10.21 -18.16 5.52
N LEU A 79 -10.94 -17.22 4.93
CA LEU A 79 -10.49 -15.86 4.69
C LEU A 79 -10.98 -14.93 5.81
N PRO A 80 -10.11 -14.09 6.37
CA PRO A 80 -10.53 -13.12 7.37
C PRO A 80 -11.42 -12.04 6.74
N SER A 81 -12.44 -11.63 7.48
CA SER A 81 -13.27 -10.49 7.12
C SER A 81 -12.71 -9.18 7.66
N PHE A 82 -13.02 -8.07 7.01
CA PHE A 82 -12.50 -6.75 7.38
C PHE A 82 -13.22 -6.09 8.57
N ALA A 83 -14.42 -6.56 8.94
CA ALA A 83 -15.05 -6.32 10.25
C ALA A 83 -16.39 -7.09 10.40
N GLY A 84 -16.31 -8.39 10.69
CA GLY A 84 -17.49 -9.27 10.83
C GLY A 84 -18.03 -9.79 9.49
N ASN A 85 -19.15 -10.52 9.53
CA ASN A 85 -19.74 -11.12 8.33
C ASN A 85 -20.66 -10.12 7.62
N GLY A 86 -20.15 -9.43 6.60
CA GLY A 86 -20.95 -8.57 5.72
C GLY A 86 -20.44 -7.14 5.58
N MET A 87 -21.27 -6.29 4.95
CA MET A 87 -20.94 -4.88 4.70
C MET A 87 -21.25 -4.02 5.93
N SER A 88 -20.22 -3.75 6.72
CA SER A 88 -20.28 -2.92 7.92
C SER A 88 -19.47 -1.63 7.74
N ALA A 89 -19.86 -0.57 8.47
CA ALA A 89 -19.10 0.68 8.48
C ALA A 89 -17.65 0.47 8.97
N SER A 90 -17.45 -0.43 9.93
CA SER A 90 -16.13 -0.82 10.43
C SER A 90 -15.25 -1.47 9.34
N ALA A 91 -15.83 -2.28 8.46
CA ALA A 91 -15.06 -2.89 7.37
C ALA A 91 -14.62 -1.85 6.34
N ILE A 92 -15.49 -0.88 6.03
CA ILE A 92 -15.15 0.26 5.16
C ILE A 92 -14.00 1.08 5.78
N ILE A 93 -14.04 1.32 7.10
CA ILE A 93 -12.97 2.01 7.83
C ILE A 93 -11.64 1.25 7.72
N VAL A 94 -11.65 -0.07 7.92
CA VAL A 94 -10.43 -0.90 7.83
C VAL A 94 -9.86 -0.87 6.41
N ILE A 95 -10.70 -1.05 5.38
CA ILE A 95 -10.28 -1.01 3.97
C ILE A 95 -9.72 0.37 3.61
N PHE A 96 -10.41 1.44 4.03
CA PHE A 96 -9.92 2.79 3.84
C PHE A 96 -8.58 3.00 4.53
N ALA A 97 -8.43 2.55 5.77
CA ALA A 97 -7.19 2.69 6.52
C ALA A 97 -6.03 1.92 5.87
N LEU A 98 -6.27 0.72 5.35
CA LEU A 98 -5.28 -0.05 4.59
C LEU A 98 -4.88 0.68 3.29
N ALA A 99 -5.88 1.10 2.51
CA ALA A 99 -5.66 1.73 1.21
C ALA A 99 -5.00 3.11 1.34
N PHE A 100 -5.59 4.00 2.14
CA PHE A 100 -5.05 5.32 2.39
C PHE A 100 -3.72 5.26 3.16
N GLY A 101 -3.59 4.35 4.13
CA GLY A 101 -2.36 4.15 4.90
C GLY A 101 -1.19 3.74 4.01
N SER A 102 -1.42 2.90 3.01
CA SER A 102 -0.37 2.56 2.03
C SER A 102 0.16 3.79 1.28
N LEU A 103 -0.74 4.63 0.77
CA LEU A 103 -0.39 5.87 0.07
C LEU A 103 0.28 6.88 1.02
N PHE A 104 -0.20 6.95 2.26
CA PHE A 104 0.37 7.80 3.29
C PHE A 104 1.80 7.37 3.64
N GLY A 105 2.06 6.07 3.83
CA GLY A 105 3.39 5.54 4.10
C GLY A 105 4.39 5.87 2.99
N ASP A 106 3.98 5.67 1.73
CA ASP A 106 4.79 6.00 0.55
C ASP A 106 5.05 7.52 0.40
N MET A 107 4.06 8.36 0.73
CA MET A 107 4.24 9.81 0.80
C MET A 107 5.18 10.23 1.93
N PHE A 108 5.03 9.64 3.11
CA PHE A 108 5.86 9.88 4.27
C PHE A 108 7.31 9.50 3.98
N MET A 109 7.54 8.34 3.36
CA MET A 109 8.89 7.94 2.98
C MET A 109 9.48 8.87 1.92
N SER A 110 8.67 9.33 0.96
CA SER A 110 9.11 10.33 -0.01
C SER A 110 9.52 11.64 0.65
N PHE A 111 8.81 12.09 1.69
CA PHE A 111 9.23 13.23 2.51
C PHE A 111 10.58 12.97 3.17
N PHE A 112 10.76 11.83 3.85
CA PHE A 112 12.02 11.48 4.51
C PHE A 112 13.19 11.41 3.53
N LYS A 113 13.00 10.86 2.33
CA LYS A 113 14.03 10.83 1.29
C LYS A 113 14.47 12.25 0.89
N ARG A 114 13.56 13.23 0.85
CA ARG A 114 13.94 14.63 0.62
C ARG A 114 14.74 15.21 1.79
N ARG A 115 14.40 14.88 3.04
CA ARG A 115 15.17 15.29 4.22
C ARG A 115 16.58 14.68 4.26
N LEU A 116 16.74 13.47 3.71
CA LEU A 116 18.06 12.83 3.51
C LEU A 116 18.85 13.36 2.31
N GLY A 117 18.26 14.25 1.50
CA GLY A 117 18.93 14.85 0.34
C GLY A 117 18.90 13.99 -0.92
N LEU A 118 18.14 12.89 -0.87
CA LEU A 118 17.95 12.02 -2.03
C LEU A 118 17.04 12.72 -3.04
N LYS A 119 17.45 12.71 -4.32
CA LYS A 119 16.62 13.22 -5.43
C LYS A 119 15.40 12.34 -5.66
N ARG A 120 14.38 12.86 -6.35
CA ARG A 120 13.22 12.05 -6.78
C ARG A 120 13.72 10.82 -7.55
N GLY A 121 13.16 9.66 -7.25
CA GLY A 121 13.51 8.40 -7.92
C GLY A 121 14.81 7.75 -7.42
N ALA A 122 15.58 8.39 -6.54
CA ALA A 122 16.73 7.74 -5.91
C ALA A 122 16.24 6.53 -5.08
N PRO A 123 16.82 5.33 -5.25
CA PRO A 123 16.39 4.14 -4.52
C PRO A 123 16.80 4.23 -3.05
N LEU A 124 15.96 3.72 -2.17
CA LEU A 124 16.31 3.38 -0.79
C LEU A 124 15.89 1.92 -0.55
N PRO A 125 16.79 0.95 -0.85
CA PRO A 125 16.47 -0.47 -0.79
C PRO A 125 15.89 -0.88 0.56
N VAL A 126 15.02 -1.90 0.55
CA VAL A 126 14.22 -2.39 1.70
C VAL A 126 13.17 -1.40 2.17
N VAL A 127 13.54 -0.14 2.39
CA VAL A 127 12.62 0.88 2.90
C VAL A 127 11.53 1.22 1.87
N ASP A 128 11.90 1.43 0.61
CA ASP A 128 10.95 1.68 -0.49
C ASP A 128 10.01 0.50 -0.78
N GLN A 129 10.28 -0.68 -0.20
CA GLN A 129 9.46 -1.88 -0.37
C GLN A 129 8.50 -2.10 0.82
N LEU A 130 8.80 -1.50 1.97
CA LEU A 130 8.05 -1.73 3.21
C LEU A 130 7.33 -0.47 3.71
N ASP A 131 7.65 0.71 3.18
CA ASP A 131 7.07 1.99 3.59
C ASP A 131 5.54 2.01 3.55
N PHE A 132 4.93 1.56 2.45
CA PHE A 132 3.49 1.49 2.30
C PHE A 132 2.88 0.40 3.21
N VAL A 133 3.62 -0.69 3.48
CA VAL A 133 3.18 -1.74 4.42
C VAL A 133 3.07 -1.17 5.82
N PHE A 134 4.10 -0.46 6.28
CA PHE A 134 4.10 0.19 7.58
C PHE A 134 3.05 1.30 7.67
N GLY A 135 2.86 2.09 6.61
CA GLY A 135 1.81 3.10 6.57
C GLY A 135 0.40 2.50 6.70
N ALA A 136 0.13 1.41 5.97
CA ALA A 136 -1.13 0.67 6.06
C ALA A 136 -1.35 0.11 7.47
N TRP A 137 -0.35 -0.58 8.02
CA TRP A 137 -0.44 -1.14 9.37
C TRP A 137 -0.65 -0.08 10.44
N LEU A 138 0.08 1.03 10.39
CA LEU A 138 -0.05 2.12 11.35
C LEU A 138 -1.47 2.70 11.34
N LEU A 139 -1.99 3.07 10.17
CA LEU A 139 -3.33 3.66 10.10
C LEU A 139 -4.43 2.65 10.44
N THR A 140 -4.28 1.39 10.02
CA THR A 140 -5.24 0.35 10.37
C THR A 140 -5.23 0.04 11.87
N TYR A 141 -4.06 0.03 12.51
CA TYR A 141 -3.95 -0.14 13.95
C TYR A 141 -4.62 1.03 14.69
N ILE A 142 -4.44 2.27 14.24
CA ILE A 142 -5.12 3.45 14.82
C ILE A 142 -6.64 3.36 14.63
N ALA A 143 -7.10 2.95 13.45
CA ALA A 143 -8.51 2.94 13.11
C ALA A 143 -9.28 1.75 13.72
N SER A 144 -8.64 0.58 13.83
CA SER A 144 -9.24 -0.63 14.38
C SER A 144 -8.21 -1.52 15.08
N PRO A 145 -7.77 -1.16 16.31
CA PRO A 145 -6.69 -1.86 17.00
C PRO A 145 -6.98 -3.34 17.21
N ALA A 146 -8.19 -3.68 17.68
CA ALA A 146 -8.59 -5.06 17.96
C ALA A 146 -8.65 -5.93 16.69
N TRP A 147 -9.13 -5.36 15.58
CA TRP A 147 -9.13 -6.06 14.31
C TRP A 147 -7.71 -6.27 13.79
N PHE A 148 -6.86 -5.25 13.88
CA PHE A 148 -5.47 -5.34 13.45
C PHE A 148 -4.73 -6.44 14.20
N THR A 149 -4.78 -6.46 15.53
CA THR A 149 -4.06 -7.43 16.35
C THR A 149 -4.57 -8.86 16.18
N ALA A 150 -5.87 -9.04 15.90
CA ALA A 150 -6.43 -10.35 15.60
C ALA A 150 -5.97 -10.92 14.24
N ASN A 151 -5.75 -10.06 13.25
CA ASN A 151 -5.46 -10.48 11.87
C ASN A 151 -3.97 -10.45 11.52
N PHE A 152 -3.21 -9.47 12.00
CA PHE A 152 -1.78 -9.35 11.77
C PHE A 152 -0.99 -10.00 12.92
N THR A 153 -1.15 -11.32 13.02
CA THR A 153 -0.37 -12.14 13.96
C THR A 153 1.12 -12.12 13.59
N ILE A 154 2.01 -12.42 14.55
CA ILE A 154 3.47 -12.46 14.31
C ILE A 154 3.83 -13.30 13.06
N PRO A 155 3.28 -14.51 12.85
CA PRO A 155 3.55 -15.27 11.63
C PRO A 155 3.11 -14.55 10.34
N ILE A 156 1.96 -13.87 10.34
CA ILE A 156 1.48 -13.12 9.18
C ILE A 156 2.37 -11.91 8.90
N ILE A 157 2.77 -11.18 9.95
CA ILE A 157 3.72 -10.06 9.84
C ILE A 157 5.04 -10.54 9.22
N ILE A 158 5.62 -11.63 9.72
CA ILE A 158 6.87 -12.18 9.18
C ILE A 158 6.70 -12.56 7.70
N VAL A 159 5.61 -13.24 7.35
CA VAL A 159 5.31 -13.58 5.95
C VAL A 159 5.25 -12.31 5.09
N LEU A 160 4.58 -11.26 5.54
CA LEU A 160 4.44 -10.00 4.79
C LEU A 160 5.77 -9.25 4.63
N LEU A 161 6.61 -9.24 5.67
CA LEU A 161 7.93 -8.61 5.62
C LEU A 161 8.88 -9.31 4.65
N VAL A 162 8.75 -10.63 4.46
CA VAL A 162 9.55 -11.39 3.49
C VAL A 162 8.92 -11.32 2.10
N LEU A 163 7.61 -11.51 2.01
CA LEU A 163 6.87 -11.58 0.76
C LEU A 163 6.90 -10.26 0.00
N THR A 164 6.76 -9.13 0.70
CA THR A 164 6.65 -7.82 0.02
C THR A 164 7.90 -7.47 -0.78
N PRO A 165 9.13 -7.58 -0.23
CA PRO A 165 10.36 -7.47 -1.01
C PRO A 165 10.43 -8.41 -2.22
N VAL A 166 10.00 -9.66 -2.06
CA VAL A 166 10.00 -10.67 -3.13
C VAL A 166 9.03 -10.28 -4.25
N LEU A 167 7.82 -9.81 -3.91
CA LEU A 167 6.84 -9.32 -4.88
C LEU A 167 7.36 -8.08 -5.63
N HIS A 168 8.00 -7.15 -4.92
CA HIS A 168 8.64 -5.99 -5.54
C HIS A 168 9.73 -6.40 -6.52
N LEU A 169 10.63 -7.31 -6.13
CA LEU A 169 11.66 -7.83 -7.02
C LEU A 169 11.05 -8.52 -8.25
N GLY A 170 10.03 -9.36 -8.05
CA GLY A 170 9.33 -10.02 -9.16
C GLY A 170 8.72 -9.04 -10.16
N THR A 171 8.06 -7.99 -9.68
CA THR A 171 7.51 -6.95 -10.57
C THR A 171 8.59 -6.13 -11.27
N ASN A 172 9.74 -5.89 -10.63
CA ASN A 172 10.88 -5.22 -11.25
C ASN A 172 11.48 -6.08 -12.37
N ILE A 173 11.67 -7.37 -12.13
CA ILE A 173 12.16 -8.35 -13.13
C ILE A 173 11.21 -8.43 -14.33
N ILE A 174 9.91 -8.53 -14.11
CA ILE A 174 8.92 -8.53 -15.20
C ILE A 174 9.01 -7.21 -15.97
N GLY A 175 9.06 -6.07 -15.26
CA GLY A 175 9.22 -4.74 -15.84
C GLY A 175 10.47 -4.60 -16.71
N TYR A 176 11.57 -5.24 -16.32
CA TYR A 176 12.81 -5.30 -17.09
C TYR A 176 12.64 -6.13 -18.38
N PHE A 177 12.04 -7.32 -18.29
CA PHE A 177 11.82 -8.18 -19.46
C PHE A 177 10.86 -7.58 -20.50
N ILE A 178 9.89 -6.76 -20.06
CA ILE A 178 8.98 -6.04 -20.98
C ILE A 178 9.52 -4.68 -21.44
N GLY A 179 10.77 -4.33 -21.09
CA GLY A 179 11.44 -3.10 -21.51
C GLY A 179 10.92 -1.82 -20.86
N VAL A 180 10.11 -1.91 -19.80
CA VAL A 180 9.58 -0.76 -19.05
C VAL A 180 10.59 -0.26 -18.01
N LYS A 181 11.48 -1.14 -17.52
CA LYS A 181 12.57 -0.79 -16.61
C LYS A 181 13.92 -1.10 -17.21
N ASN A 182 14.89 -0.24 -16.91
CA ASN A 182 16.28 -0.39 -17.36
C ASN A 182 17.07 -1.39 -16.53
N GLU A 183 16.63 -1.68 -15.29
CA GLU A 183 17.31 -2.57 -14.34
C GLU A 183 16.30 -3.51 -13.65
N PRO A 184 16.68 -4.77 -13.37
CA PRO A 184 15.80 -5.78 -12.77
C PRO A 184 15.67 -5.71 -11.23
N TRP A 185 16.42 -4.84 -10.55
CA TRP A 185 16.40 -4.70 -9.08
C TRP A 185 15.70 -3.45 -8.59
#